data_AF-A0A4U9IX40-F1
#
_entry.id   AF-A0A4U9IX40-F1
#
_cell.length_a   1.000
_cell.length_b   1.000
_cell.length_c   1.000
_cell.angle_alpha   90.00
_cell.angle_beta   90.00
_cell.angle_gamma   90.00
#
_symmetry.space_group_name_H-M   'P 1'
#
loop_
_entity.id
_entity.type
_entity.pdbx_description
1 polymer ?
#
loop_
_entity_poly.entity_id
_entity_poly.type
_entity_poly.pdbx_seq_one_letter_code
_entity_poly.pdbx_strand_id
1 'polypeptide(L)' 'MDVAQRNAQAIVDFLKTQPLVKKLYHPSLPENQGHEIAARQQKGFGAMLKF' A
#
# COMPACT_ATOMS: atom_id res chain seq x y z
N MET A 1 1.06 12.63 -9.78
CA MET A 1 1.05 11.28 -9.18
C MET A 1 1.31 11.30 -7.67
N ASP A 2 2.08 12.26 -7.16
CA ASP A 2 2.45 12.30 -5.73
C ASP A 2 1.27 12.48 -4.76
N VAL A 3 0.24 13.25 -5.14
CA VAL A 3 -0.95 13.44 -4.27
C VAL A 3 -1.71 12.13 -4.09
N ALA A 4 -1.98 11.42 -5.19
CA ALA A 4 -2.73 10.16 -5.16
C ALA A 4 -1.99 9.09 -4.34
N GLN A 5 -0.67 8.98 -4.51
CA GLN A 5 0.15 8.06 -3.73
C GLN A 5 0.20 8.43 -2.24
N ARG A 6 0.34 9.73 -1.90
CA ARG A 6 0.29 10.17 -0.50
C ARG A 6 -1.05 9.85 0.15
N ASN A 7 -2.16 10.06 -0.56
CA ASN A 7 -3.49 9.72 -0.06
C ASN A 7 -3.64 8.21 0.13
N ALA A 8 -3.17 7.40 -0.82
CA ALA A 8 -3.21 5.94 -0.68
C ALA A 8 -2.40 5.44 0.50
N GLN A 9 -1.21 6.01 0.76
CA GLN A 9 -0.42 5.66 1.93
C GLN A 9 -1.15 6.02 3.24
N ALA A 10 -1.79 7.19 3.32
CA ALA A 10 -2.60 7.56 4.49
C ALA A 10 -3.79 6.59 4.71
N ILE A 11 -4.43 6.13 3.63
CA ILE A 11 -5.51 5.13 3.70
C ILE A 11 -4.95 3.78 4.16
N VAL A 12 -3.80 3.35 3.66
CA VAL A 12 -3.12 2.12 4.08
C VAL A 12 -2.83 2.16 5.58
N ASP A 13 -2.26 3.27 6.08
CA ASP A 13 -1.93 3.44 7.49
C ASP A 13 -3.20 3.41 8.37
N PHE A 14 -4.28 4.04 7.92
CA PHE A 14 -5.58 3.98 8.59
C PHE A 14 -6.15 2.56 8.61
N LEU A 15 -6.13 1.84 7.48
CA LEU A 15 -6.72 0.50 7.36
C LEU A 15 -5.97 -0.55 8.21
N LYS A 16 -4.66 -0.38 8.43
CA LYS A 16 -3.87 -1.24 9.33
C LYS A 16 -4.38 -1.26 10.77
N THR A 17 -5.06 -0.19 11.21
CA THR A 17 -5.59 -0.09 12.57
C THR A 17 -7.06 -0.49 12.67
N GLN A 18 -7.72 -0.88 11.57
CA GLN A 18 -9.15 -1.16 11.59
C GLN A 18 -9.42 -2.64 11.88
N PRO A 19 -10.14 -2.97 12.98
CA PRO A 19 -10.37 -4.36 13.38
C PRO A 19 -11.27 -5.15 12.42
N LEU A 20 -12.04 -4.46 11.57
CA LEU A 20 -12.92 -5.09 10.58
C LEU A 20 -12.20 -5.42 9.26
N VAL A 21 -10.99 -4.90 9.05
CA VAL A 21 -10.17 -5.20 7.87
C VAL A 21 -9.44 -6.52 8.10
N LYS A 22 -9.85 -7.56 7.38
CA LYS A 22 -9.27 -8.90 7.54
C LYS A 22 -7.91 -9.04 6.87
N LYS A 23 -7.70 -8.37 5.74
CA LYS A 23 -6.46 -8.47 4.98
C LYS A 23 -6.26 -7.22 4.14
N LEU A 24 -5.06 -6.65 4.17
CA LEU A 24 -4.71 -5.45 3.41
C LEU A 24 -3.63 -5.77 2.39
N TYR A 25 -3.89 -5.42 1.13
CA TYR A 25 -2.96 -5.58 0.02
C TYR A 25 -2.59 -4.21 -0.54
N HIS A 26 -1.30 -3.90 -0.46
CA HIS A 26 -0.69 -2.73 -1.05
C HIS A 26 0.82 -2.99 -1.25
N PRO A 27 1.43 -2.59 -2.38
CA PRO A 27 2.84 -2.88 -2.67
C PRO A 27 3.84 -2.28 -1.68
N SER A 28 3.44 -1.26 -0.89
CA SER A 28 4.31 -0.68 0.16
C SER A 28 4.45 -1.54 1.41
N LEU A 29 3.63 -2.58 1.56
CA LEU A 29 3.65 -3.46 2.72
C LEU A 29 4.63 -4.63 2.49
N PRO A 30 5.66 -4.82 3.33
CA PRO A 30 6.68 -5.86 3.14
C PRO A 30 6.15 -7.30 3.10
N GLU A 31 5.02 -7.55 3.77
CA GLU A 31 4.35 -8.85 3.79
C GLU A 31 3.65 -9.20 2.46
N ASN A 32 3.48 -8.23 1.55
CA ASN A 32 2.82 -8.49 0.28
C ASN A 32 3.76 -9.05 -0.77
N GLN A 33 3.29 -10.09 -1.46
CA GLN A 33 3.99 -10.68 -2.59
C GLN A 33 4.34 -9.59 -3.63
N GLY A 34 5.61 -9.53 -4.01
CA GLY A 34 6.10 -8.56 -4.99
C GLY A 34 6.52 -7.21 -4.39
N HIS A 35 6.48 -7.01 -3.07
CA HIS A 35 7.02 -5.80 -2.42
C HIS A 35 8.45 -5.49 -2.86
N GLU A 36 9.35 -6.48 -2.80
CA GLU A 36 10.76 -6.29 -3.19
C GLU A 36 10.93 -5.89 -4.65
N ILE A 37 10.12 -6.49 -5.54
CA ILE A 37 10.14 -6.17 -6.97
C ILE A 37 9.59 -4.74 -7.18
N ALA A 38 8.49 -4.39 -6.53
CA ALA A 38 7.89 -3.06 -6.60
C ALA A 38 8.86 -1.99 -6.06
N ALA A 39 9.51 -2.23 -4.92
CA ALA A 39 10.50 -1.33 -4.33
C ALA A 39 11.71 -1.13 -5.24
N ARG A 40 12.12 -2.17 -5.99
CA ARG A 40 13.25 -2.09 -6.94
C ARG A 40 12.89 -1.41 -8.26
N GLN A 41 11.69 -1.64 -8.78
CA GLN A 41 11.31 -1.23 -10.14
C GLN A 41 10.50 0.08 -10.19
N GLN A 42 9.78 0.42 -9.12
CA GLN A 42 8.89 1.57 -9.08
C GLN A 42 9.53 2.74 -8.32
N LYS A 43 9.22 3.97 -8.73
CA LYS A 43 9.63 5.20 -8.01
C LYS A 43 8.75 5.49 -6.78
N GLY A 44 7.73 4.67 -6.56
CA GLY A 44 6.74 4.76 -5.50
C GLY A 44 5.66 3.71 -5.71
N PHE A 45 4.89 3.40 -4.68
CA PHE A 45 3.98 2.25 -4.67
C PHE A 45 2.61 2.50 -5.34
N GLY A 46 2.40 3.68 -5.91
CA GLY A 46 1.17 4.05 -6.59
C GLY A 46 0.02 4.32 -5.62
N ALA A 47 -1.21 4.22 -6.13
CA ALA A 47 -2.42 4.60 -5.38
C ALA A 47 -3.48 3.48 -5.31
N MET A 48 -3.12 2.27 -5.73
CA MET A 48 -4.04 1.14 -5.77
C MET A 48 -3.84 0.25 -4.55
N LEU A 49 -4.90 0.05 -3.78
CA LEU A 49 -4.94 -0.84 -2.62
C LEU A 49 -6.20 -1.71 -2.67
N LYS A 50 -6.18 -2.83 -1.96
CA LYS A 50 -7.31 -3.76 -1.79
C LYS A 50 -7.39 -4.21 -0.33
N PHE A 51 -8.60 -4.29 0.23
CA PHE A 51 -8.84 -4.73 1.61
C PHE A 51 -10.14 -5.52 1.75
#